data_AF-T2SBA0-F1
#
_entry.id   AF-T2SBA0-F1
#
_cell.length_a   1.000
_cell.length_b   1.000
_cell.length_c   1.000
_cell.angle_alpha   90.00
_cell.angle_beta   90.00
_cell.angle_gamma   90.00
#
_symmetry.space_group_name_H-M   'P 1'
#
loop_
_entity.id
_entity.type
_entity.pdbx_description
1 polymer ?
#
loop_
_entity_poly.entity_id
_entity_poly.type
_entity_poly.pdbx_seq_one_letter_code
_entity_poly.pdbx_strand_id
1 'polypeptide(L)'
;MKEYKDTLNLNTTTFSMKGNLSVNEPKTYAKWQEQQAFKRMQDRKNHHGDFTLHDGPPYANGHLHLGHALNKILKDIVVKREYFKGKKVYFTPGWDCHGLPIEQQILEQLEKEKQA
;
A
#
# COMPACT_ATOMS: atom_id res chain seq x y z
N MET A 1 -22.99 45.76 21.87
CA MET A 1 -23.96 45.03 21.03
C MET A 1 -23.36 43.67 20.73
N LYS A 2 -24.15 42.58 20.75
CA LYS A 2 -23.68 41.28 20.23
C LYS A 2 -23.44 41.44 18.71
N GLU A 3 -22.31 40.95 18.22
CA GLU A 3 -22.04 40.97 16.78
C GLU A 3 -22.84 39.87 16.07
N TYR A 4 -23.38 40.17 14.87
CA TYR A 4 -24.15 39.23 14.06
C TYR A 4 -23.37 37.94 13.71
N LYS A 5 -22.04 38.00 13.76
CA LYS A 5 -21.17 36.84 13.56
C LYS A 5 -21.42 35.74 14.60
N ASP A 6 -21.74 36.11 15.84
CA ASP A 6 -21.94 35.18 16.95
C ASP A 6 -23.33 34.53 16.93
N THR A 7 -24.24 34.98 16.05
CA THR A 7 -25.57 34.37 15.87
C THR A 7 -25.60 33.35 14.73
N LEU A 8 -24.47 33.13 14.04
CA LEU A 8 -24.36 32.20 12.92
C LEU A 8 -23.83 30.83 13.37
N ASN A 9 -24.53 29.76 13.00
CA ASN A 9 -24.08 28.39 13.21
C ASN A 9 -23.13 27.97 12.08
N LEU A 10 -21.89 28.46 12.12
CA LEU A 10 -20.87 28.10 11.14
C LEU A 10 -20.28 26.71 11.44
N ASN A 11 -20.00 25.96 10.38
CA ASN A 11 -19.32 24.68 10.51
C ASN A 11 -17.89 24.90 11.00
N THR A 12 -17.50 24.17 12.05
CA THR A 12 -16.14 24.15 12.57
C THR A 12 -15.58 22.74 12.44
N THR A 13 -14.32 22.62 12.03
CA THR A 13 -13.63 21.34 11.94
C THR A 13 -12.16 21.51 12.30
N THR A 14 -11.61 20.49 12.96
CA THR A 14 -10.17 20.37 13.21
C THR A 14 -9.45 19.76 12.01
N PHE A 15 -10.19 19.29 11.00
CA PHE A 15 -9.62 18.73 9.77
C PHE A 15 -9.00 19.85 8.92
N SER A 16 -7.69 19.74 8.68
CA SER A 16 -6.95 20.68 7.84
C SER A 16 -7.45 20.63 6.39
N MET A 17 -7.69 21.80 5.79
CA MET A 17 -7.94 21.88 4.34
C MET A 17 -6.72 21.47 3.49
N LYS A 18 -5.50 21.64 4.02
CA LYS A 18 -4.26 21.18 3.35
C LYS A 18 -3.98 19.74 3.72
N GLY A 19 -3.79 18.87 2.72
CA GLY A 19 -3.56 17.44 2.92
C GLY A 19 -2.21 17.08 3.56
N ASN A 20 -1.11 17.72 3.15
CA ASN A 20 0.25 17.45 3.64
C ASN A 20 0.62 15.94 3.65
N LEU A 21 0.34 15.25 2.54
CA LEU A 21 0.36 13.79 2.45
C LEU A 21 1.73 13.16 2.73
N SER A 22 2.83 13.79 2.31
CA SER A 22 4.19 13.31 2.58
C SER A 22 4.49 13.12 4.07
N VAL A 23 3.84 13.89 4.94
CA VAL A 23 3.97 13.80 6.41
C VAL A 23 2.87 12.92 7.03
N ASN A 24 1.65 12.97 6.48
CA ASN A 24 0.49 12.32 7.06
C ASN A 24 0.31 10.85 6.66
N GLU A 25 0.71 10.47 5.45
CA GLU A 25 0.63 9.08 4.97
C GLU A 25 1.53 8.14 5.78
N PRO A 26 2.82 8.44 6.06
CA PRO A 26 3.66 7.57 6.87
C PRO A 26 3.09 7.29 8.27
N LYS A 27 2.48 8.31 8.91
CA LYS A 27 1.79 8.17 10.20
C LYS A 27 0.59 7.24 10.10
N THR A 28 -0.15 7.34 9.00
CA THR A 28 -1.32 6.51 8.72
C THR A 28 -0.90 5.05 8.52
N TYR A 29 0.15 4.80 7.74
CA TYR A 29 0.69 3.46 7.52
C TYR A 29 1.22 2.82 8.81
N ALA A 30 1.94 3.58 9.64
CA ALA A 30 2.40 3.12 10.95
C ALA A 30 1.23 2.70 11.85
N LYS A 31 0.16 3.51 11.89
CA LYS A 31 -1.07 3.18 12.62
C LYS A 31 -1.73 1.90 12.10
N TRP A 32 -1.79 1.71 10.77
CA TRP A 32 -2.34 0.48 10.20
C TRP A 32 -1.52 -0.75 10.56
N GLN A 33 -0.20 -0.62 10.60
CA GLN A 33 0.70 -1.70 11.00
C GLN A 33 0.53 -2.05 12.49
N GLU A 34 0.50 -1.06 13.37
CA GLU A 34 0.23 -1.23 14.81
C GLU A 34 -1.12 -1.93 15.04
N GLN A 35 -2.16 -1.52 14.32
CA GLN A 35 -3.50 -2.10 14.42
C GLN A 35 -3.65 -3.45 13.71
N GLN A 36 -2.58 -3.95 13.08
CA GLN A 36 -2.59 -5.15 12.23
C GLN A 36 -3.76 -5.12 11.25
N ALA A 37 -3.98 -3.98 10.58
CA ALA A 37 -5.18 -3.71 9.78
C ALA A 37 -5.45 -4.80 8.72
N PHE A 38 -4.39 -5.27 8.04
CA PHE A 38 -4.51 -6.35 7.06
C PHE A 38 -4.91 -7.69 7.69
N LYS A 39 -4.35 -8.04 8.85
CA LYS A 39 -4.74 -9.24 9.60
C LYS A 39 -6.21 -9.17 10.01
N ARG A 40 -6.68 -8.00 10.42
CA ARG A 40 -8.12 -7.79 10.72
C ARG A 40 -9.01 -7.94 9.48
N MET A 41 -8.52 -7.58 8.29
CA MET A 41 -9.24 -7.83 7.03
C MET A 41 -9.35 -9.32 6.73
N GLN A 42 -8.33 -10.10 7.09
CA GLN A 42 -8.36 -11.56 7.03
C GLN A 42 -9.31 -12.11 8.11
N ASP A 43 -9.16 -11.75 9.38
CA ASP A 43 -9.93 -12.34 10.49
C ASP A 43 -11.40 -11.89 10.57
N ARG A 44 -11.91 -11.17 9.57
CA ARG A 44 -13.33 -10.81 9.45
C ARG A 44 -14.22 -12.06 9.50
N LYS A 45 -15.34 -11.96 10.23
CA LYS A 45 -16.42 -12.97 10.18
C LYS A 45 -16.93 -13.09 8.75
N ASN A 46 -16.83 -14.31 8.21
CA ASN A 46 -17.08 -14.58 6.80
C ASN A 46 -18.59 -14.78 6.55
N HIS A 47 -19.21 -13.80 5.90
CA HIS A 47 -20.62 -13.89 5.49
C HIS A 47 -20.80 -14.11 3.99
N HIS A 48 -19.76 -13.86 3.18
CA HIS A 48 -19.87 -13.78 1.70
C HIS A 48 -18.76 -14.53 0.93
N GLY A 49 -17.98 -15.37 1.61
CA GLY A 49 -16.91 -16.20 1.03
C GLY A 49 -15.53 -15.57 1.05
N ASP A 50 -14.57 -16.29 0.48
CA ASP A 50 -13.15 -15.93 0.43
C ASP A 50 -12.78 -15.40 -0.96
N PHE A 51 -11.84 -14.45 -0.99
CA PHE A 51 -11.25 -13.91 -2.21
C PHE A 51 -9.73 -13.90 -2.09
N THR A 52 -9.07 -14.62 -2.99
CA THR A 52 -7.61 -14.71 -3.04
C THR A 52 -7.11 -14.10 -4.34
N LEU A 53 -6.21 -13.12 -4.24
CA LEU A 53 -5.52 -12.54 -5.38
C LEU A 53 -4.06 -13.02 -5.40
N HIS A 54 -3.71 -13.84 -6.38
CA HIS A 54 -2.33 -14.28 -6.59
C HIS A 54 -1.50 -13.16 -7.21
N ASP A 55 -0.40 -12.83 -6.55
CA ASP A 55 0.55 -11.83 -7.03
C ASP A 55 1.60 -12.47 -7.93
N GLY A 56 1.75 -11.95 -9.15
CA GLY A 56 2.91 -12.28 -9.97
C GLY A 56 4.19 -11.76 -9.28
N PRO A 57 5.16 -12.63 -8.97
CA PRO A 57 6.36 -12.26 -8.24
C PRO A 57 7.24 -11.33 -9.10
N PRO A 58 7.50 -10.07 -8.71
CA PRO A 58 8.52 -9.25 -9.36
C PRO A 58 9.91 -9.85 -9.19
N TYR A 59 10.79 -9.62 -10.18
CA TYR A 59 12.21 -9.95 -10.07
C TYR A 59 12.89 -9.14 -8.96
N ALA A 60 13.75 -9.80 -8.18
CA ALA A 60 14.45 -9.21 -7.04
C ALA A 60 15.76 -8.50 -7.42
N ASN A 61 15.86 -7.89 -8.61
CA ASN A 61 17.12 -7.40 -9.18
C ASN A 61 17.17 -5.89 -9.46
N GLY A 62 16.25 -5.08 -8.93
CA GLY A 62 16.28 -3.65 -9.25
C GLY A 62 15.29 -2.79 -8.49
N HIS A 63 15.39 -1.48 -8.73
CA HIS A 63 14.44 -0.51 -8.18
C HIS A 63 13.07 -0.62 -8.86
N LEU A 64 12.03 -0.38 -8.07
CA LEU A 64 10.66 -0.35 -8.57
C LEU A 64 10.46 0.87 -9.49
N HIS A 65 10.12 0.62 -10.75
CA HIS A 65 9.64 1.64 -11.67
C HIS A 65 8.11 1.85 -11.60
N LEU A 66 7.59 2.86 -12.30
CA LEU A 66 6.16 3.24 -12.30
C LEU A 66 5.22 2.07 -12.66
N GLY A 67 5.63 1.19 -13.58
CA GLY A 67 4.86 -0.03 -13.88
C GLY A 67 4.60 -0.94 -12.67
N HIS A 68 5.54 -1.05 -11.74
CA HIS A 68 5.33 -1.79 -10.48
C HIS A 68 4.30 -1.09 -9.60
N ALA A 69 4.40 0.24 -9.48
CA ALA A 69 3.43 1.04 -8.72
C ALA A 69 2.01 0.87 -9.28
N LEU A 70 1.84 1.02 -10.60
CA LEU A 70 0.56 0.82 -11.28
C LEU A 70 0.00 -0.59 -11.00
N ASN A 71 0.82 -1.62 -11.16
CA ASN A 71 0.40 -3.00 -10.93
C ASN A 71 -0.07 -3.23 -9.49
N LYS A 72 0.70 -2.79 -8.48
CA LYS A 72 0.36 -3.00 -7.07
C LYS A 72 -0.84 -2.18 -6.62
N ILE A 73 -0.96 -0.93 -7.10
CA ILE A 73 -2.12 -0.07 -6.80
C ILE A 73 -3.41 -0.69 -7.34
N LEU A 74 -3.42 -1.18 -8.59
CA LEU A 74 -4.61 -1.82 -9.17
C LEU A 74 -5.00 -3.09 -8.40
N LYS A 75 -4.04 -3.92 -8.03
CA LYS A 75 -4.27 -5.12 -7.20
C LYS A 75 -4.86 -4.77 -5.84
N ASP A 76 -4.32 -3.75 -5.17
CA ASP A 76 -4.82 -3.26 -3.88
C ASP A 76 -6.26 -2.72 -3.96
N ILE A 77 -6.60 -1.98 -5.03
CA ILE A 77 -7.99 -1.52 -5.27
C ILE A 77 -8.95 -2.71 -5.37
N VAL A 78 -8.58 -3.75 -6.12
CA VAL A 78 -9.41 -4.96 -6.28
C VAL A 78 -9.58 -5.69 -4.94
N VAL A 79 -8.50 -5.88 -4.19
CA VAL A 79 -8.53 -6.51 -2.86
C VAL A 79 -9.44 -5.73 -1.91
N LYS A 80 -9.29 -4.40 -1.83
CA LYS A 80 -10.14 -3.55 -0.99
C LYS A 80 -11.59 -3.59 -1.43
N ARG A 81 -11.87 -3.57 -2.73
CA ARG A 81 -13.24 -3.68 -3.26
C ARG A 81 -13.92 -4.97 -2.79
N GLU A 82 -13.25 -6.12 -2.89
CA GLU A 82 -13.80 -7.40 -2.46
C GLU A 82 -13.94 -7.48 -0.94
N TYR A 83 -13.01 -6.89 -0.18
CA TYR A 83 -13.14 -6.73 1.27
C TYR A 83 -14.40 -5.91 1.63
N PHE A 84 -14.61 -4.76 1.00
CA PHE A 84 -15.80 -3.93 1.27
C PHE A 84 -17.12 -4.59 0.83
N LYS A 85 -17.08 -5.54 -0.11
CA LYS A 85 -18.23 -6.40 -0.46
C LYS A 85 -18.56 -7.49 0.56
N GLY A 86 -17.81 -7.60 1.66
CA GLY A 86 -18.12 -8.58 2.71
C GLY A 86 -17.24 -9.84 2.70
N LYS A 87 -16.33 -9.99 1.75
CA LYS A 87 -15.48 -11.18 1.63
C LYS A 87 -14.27 -11.13 2.57
N LYS A 88 -13.74 -12.30 2.92
CA LYS A 88 -12.40 -12.43 3.51
C LYS A 88 -11.37 -12.37 2.39
N VAL A 89 -10.34 -11.54 2.52
CA VAL A 89 -9.38 -11.31 1.43
C VAL A 89 -7.99 -11.81 1.77
N TYR A 90 -7.33 -12.42 0.80
CA TYR A 90 -5.93 -12.85 0.89
C TYR A 90 -5.15 -12.30 -0.29
N PHE A 91 -4.01 -11.67 0.01
CA PHE A 91 -3.08 -11.14 -0.96
C PHE A 91 -1.67 -11.45 -0.46
N THR A 92 -0.97 -12.33 -1.17
CA THR A 92 0.38 -12.78 -0.79
C THR A 92 1.35 -12.28 -1.84
N PRO A 93 2.18 -11.28 -1.53
CA PRO A 93 3.23 -10.84 -2.43
C PRO A 93 4.33 -11.91 -2.53
N GLY A 94 4.91 -12.06 -3.71
CA GLY A 94 6.04 -12.96 -3.97
C GLY A 94 7.25 -12.20 -4.53
N TRP A 95 8.37 -12.92 -4.67
CA TRP A 95 9.59 -12.43 -5.33
C TRP A 95 10.18 -13.55 -6.19
N ASP A 96 10.65 -13.20 -7.38
CA ASP A 96 11.39 -14.11 -8.24
C ASP A 96 12.88 -13.83 -8.06
N CYS A 97 13.58 -14.84 -7.53
CA CYS A 97 14.97 -14.74 -7.08
C CYS A 97 15.93 -15.59 -7.92
N HIS A 98 15.46 -16.22 -8.99
CA HIS A 98 16.30 -17.05 -9.86
C HIS A 98 16.39 -16.47 -11.29
N GLY A 99 17.32 -17.05 -12.06
CA GLY A 99 17.44 -16.82 -13.50
C GLY A 99 18.64 -15.97 -13.89
N LEU A 100 18.98 -16.07 -15.17
CA LEU A 100 20.10 -15.37 -15.81
C LEU A 100 20.14 -13.85 -15.53
N PRO A 101 19.02 -13.11 -15.44
CA PRO A 101 19.07 -11.68 -15.16
C PRO A 101 19.71 -11.33 -13.80
N ILE A 102 19.59 -12.21 -12.80
CA ILE A 102 20.20 -12.02 -11.48
C ILE A 102 21.69 -12.34 -11.55
N GLU A 103 22.05 -13.43 -12.22
CA GLU A 103 23.45 -13.82 -12.42
C GLU A 103 24.24 -12.74 -13.17
N GLN A 104 23.66 -12.17 -14.24
CA GLN A 104 24.26 -11.07 -15.00
C GLN A 104 24.47 -9.82 -14.15
N GLN A 105 23.47 -9.42 -13.34
CA GLN A 105 23.58 -8.28 -12.45
C GLN A 105 24.70 -8.43 -11.42
N ILE A 106 24.85 -9.63 -10.84
CA ILE A 106 25.93 -9.92 -9.89
C ILE A 106 27.29 -9.81 -10.58
N LEU A 107 27.43 -10.36 -11.79
CA LEU A 107 28.66 -10.27 -12.57
C LEU A 107 29.02 -8.80 -12.88
N GLU A 108 28.06 -7.98 -13.32
CA GLU A 108 28.28 -6.55 -13.57
C GLU A 108 28.69 -5.79 -12.30
N GLN A 109 28.13 -6.12 -11.14
CA GLN A 109 28.52 -5.51 -9.86
C GLN A 109 29.95 -5.89 -9.47
N LEU A 110 30.32 -7.17 -9.60
CA LEU A 110 31.67 -7.66 -9.29
C LEU A 110 32.73 -7.05 -10.22
N GLU A 111 32.41 -6.80 -11.49
CA GLU A 111 33.32 -6.11 -12.41
C GLU A 111 33.53 -4.65 -12.01
N LYS A 112 32.48 -3.94 -11.59
CA LYS A 112 32.58 -2.56 -11.10
C LYS A 112 33.39 -2.46 -9.81
N GLU A 113 33.25 -3.42 -8.89
CA GLU A 113 34.03 -3.47 -7.65
C GLU A 113 35.53 -3.73 -7.88
N LYS A 114 35.88 -4.50 -8.91
CA LYS A 114 37.30 -4.75 -9.28
C LYS A 114 37.98 -3.56 -9.95
N GLN A 115 37.20 -2.63 -10.50
CA GLN A 115 37.71 -1.43 -11.20
C GLN A 115 37.78 -0.19 -10.28
N ALA A 116 37.25 -0.28 -9.07
CA ALA A 116 37.28 0.75 -8.03
C ALA A 116 38.48 0.55 -7.09
#